data_AF-A0A969IDJ2-F1
#
_entry.id   AF-A0A969IDJ2-F1
#
_cell.length_a   1.000
_cell.length_b   1.000
_cell.length_c   1.000
_cell.angle_alpha   90.00
_cell.angle_beta   90.00
_cell.angle_gamma   90.00
#
_symmetry.space_group_name_H-M   'P 1'
#
loop_
_entity.id
_entity.type
_entity.pdbx_description
1 polymer ?
#
loop_
_entity_poly.entity_id
_entity_poly.type
_entity_poly.pdbx_seq_one_letter_code
_entity_poly.pdbx_strand_id
1 'polypeptide(L)' 'MLPGSALFDKAGQPAVWIVDPARGSVVLKPVTVSRYETDRVVIGAGLEKGDVVVTAGVNRLRENQKVRVAEGGTP' A
#
# COMPACT_ATOMS: atom_id res chain seq x y z
N MET A 1 1.42 -9.01 -5.68
CA MET A 1 -0.06 -9.00 -5.62
C MET A 1 -0.45 -8.61 -4.22
N LEU A 2 -1.42 -7.73 -4.06
CA LEU A 2 -1.87 -7.21 -2.77
C LEU A 2 -3.39 -7.43 -2.66
N PRO A 3 -3.99 -7.44 -1.46
CA PRO A 3 -5.44 -7.39 -1.34
C PRO A 3 -5.98 -6.07 -1.91
N GLY A 4 -7.20 -6.06 -2.47
CA GLY A 4 -7.83 -4.84 -2.97
C GLY A 4 -7.92 -3.74 -1.91
N SER A 5 -8.02 -4.15 -0.64
CA SER A 5 -8.01 -3.29 0.56
C SER A 5 -6.72 -2.48 0.76
N ALA A 6 -5.63 -2.83 0.05
CA ALA A 6 -4.36 -2.12 0.09
C ALA A 6 -4.29 -0.94 -0.88
N LEU A 7 -5.19 -0.90 -1.86
CA LEU A 7 -5.24 0.17 -2.85
C LEU A 7 -5.90 1.40 -2.25
N PHE A 8 -5.23 2.53 -2.33
CA PHE A 8 -5.74 3.84 -1.97
C PHE A 8 -6.05 4.62 -3.25
N ASP A 9 -7.20 5.27 -3.32
CA ASP A 9 -7.48 6.21 -4.40
C ASP A 9 -7.15 7.62 -3.90
N LYS A 10 -6.24 8.31 -4.58
CA LYS A 10 -6.02 9.75 -4.35
C LYS A 10 -6.57 10.50 -5.54
N ALA A 11 -7.77 11.06 -5.39
CA ALA A 11 -8.42 11.87 -6.41
C ALA A 11 -8.51 11.16 -7.78
N GLY A 12 -8.87 9.87 -7.77
CA GLY A 12 -8.98 9.06 -8.98
C GLY A 12 -7.67 8.45 -9.50
N GLN A 13 -6.55 8.65 -8.81
CA GLN A 13 -5.30 7.94 -9.09
C GLN A 13 -5.07 6.79 -8.09
N PRO A 14 -4.84 5.56 -8.58
CA PRO A 14 -4.46 4.44 -7.72
C PRO A 14 -3.07 4.69 -7.11
N ALA A 15 -3.01 4.60 -5.80
CA ALA A 15 -1.82 4.77 -4.98
C ALA A 15 -1.82 3.72 -3.87
N VAL A 16 -0.68 3.50 -3.25
CA VAL A 16 -0.55 2.64 -2.08
C VAL A 16 0.28 3.35 -1.02
N TRP A 17 0.02 3.00 0.22
CA TRP A 17 0.85 3.45 1.32
C TRP A 17 2.02 2.50 1.47
N ILE A 18 3.24 3.01 1.35
CA ILE A 18 4.45 2.27 1.69
C ILE A 18 5.00 2.79 3.01
N VAL A 19 5.57 1.90 3.82
CA VAL A 19 6.21 2.26 5.09
C VAL A 19 7.66 2.58 4.80
N ASP A 20 8.07 3.79 5.18
CA ASP A 20 9.47 4.19 5.20
C ASP A 20 10.12 3.60 6.47
N PRO A 21 11.03 2.61 6.36
CA PRO A 21 11.63 1.96 7.51
C PRO A 21 12.61 2.88 8.25
N ALA A 22 13.16 3.90 7.59
CA ALA A 22 14.07 4.86 8.21
C ALA A 22 13.32 5.86 9.12
N ARG A 23 12.09 6.22 8.74
CA ARG A 23 11.26 7.22 9.44
C ARG A 23 10.12 6.58 10.26
N GLY A 24 9.82 5.29 10.04
CA GLY A 24 8.69 4.58 10.65
C GLY A 24 7.34 5.23 10.32
N SER A 25 7.21 5.78 9.11
CA SER A 25 6.06 6.57 8.67
C SER A 25 5.58 6.09 7.31
N VAL A 26 4.29 6.26 7.02
CA VAL A 26 3.78 5.96 5.68
C VAL A 26 3.97 7.10 4.72
N VAL A 27 4.33 6.75 3.50
CA VAL A 27 4.36 7.66 2.36
C VAL A 27 3.45 7.11 1.27
N LEU A 28 2.72 8.02 0.64
CA LEU A 28 1.84 7.67 -0.44
C LEU A 28 2.65 7.54 -1.72
N LYS A 29 2.65 6.36 -2.33
CA LYS A 29 3.33 6.09 -3.60
C LYS A 29 2.30 5.80 -4.68
N PRO A 30 2.22 6.59 -5.76
CA PRO A 30 1.35 6.29 -6.89
C PRO A 30 1.80 4.98 -7.54
N VAL A 31 0.85 4.12 -7.90
CA VAL A 31 1.13 2.80 -8.50
C VAL A 31 0.26 2.54 -9.71
N THR A 32 0.77 1.74 -10.63
CA THR A 32 0.00 1.28 -11.79
C THR A 32 -0.54 -0.10 -11.50
N VAL A 33 -1.86 -0.22 -11.41
CA VAL A 33 -2.53 -1.52 -11.33
C VAL A 33 -2.49 -2.16 -12.71
N SER A 34 -1.83 -3.30 -12.82
CA SER A 34 -1.79 -4.10 -14.04
C SER A 34 -3.07 -4.92 -14.22
N ARG A 35 -3.65 -5.41 -13.11
CA ARG A 35 -4.87 -6.22 -13.13
C ARG A 35 -5.64 -6.12 -11.82
N TYR A 36 -6.95 -6.02 -11.93
CA TYR A 36 -7.87 -6.13 -10.80
C TYR A 36 -8.42 -7.56 -10.75
N GLU A 37 -8.33 -8.20 -9.59
CA GLU A 37 -8.89 -9.53 -9.31
C GLU A 37 -10.03 -9.39 -8.30
N THR A 38 -10.82 -10.44 -8.09
CA THR A 38 -12.01 -10.43 -7.22
C THR A 38 -11.73 -9.99 -5.78
N ASP A 39 -10.59 -10.40 -5.21
CA ASP A 39 -10.17 -10.06 -3.84
C ASP A 39 -8.83 -9.32 -3.79
N ARG A 40 -8.12 -9.27 -4.93
CA ARG A 40 -6.71 -8.86 -5.00
C ARG A 40 -6.47 -7.88 -6.14
N VAL A 41 -5.36 -7.17 -6.06
CA VAL A 41 -4.86 -6.29 -7.12
C VAL A 41 -3.43 -6.64 -7.47
N VAL A 42 -3.15 -6.67 -8.76
CA VAL A 42 -1.82 -6.90 -9.32
C VAL A 42 -1.24 -5.55 -9.67
N ILE A 43 -0.21 -5.15 -8.92
CA ILE A 43 0.57 -3.94 -9.22
C ILE A 43 1.58 -4.29 -10.30
N GLY A 44 1.57 -3.54 -11.40
CA GLY A 44 2.52 -3.68 -12.51
C GLY A 44 3.71 -2.73 -12.41
N ALA A 45 3.53 -1.56 -11.80
CA ALA A 45 4.59 -0.56 -11.63
C ALA A 45 4.38 0.33 -10.41
N GLY A 46 5.45 0.96 -9.94
CA GLY A 46 5.44 1.88 -8.79
C GLY A 46 5.73 1.20 -7.44
N LEU A 47 5.93 -0.12 -7.43
CA LEU A 47 6.29 -0.89 -6.26
C LEU A 47 7.52 -1.76 -6.55
N GLU A 48 8.44 -1.82 -5.60
CA GLU A 48 9.67 -2.59 -5.69
C GLU A 48 9.62 -3.79 -4.76
N LYS A 49 10.42 -4.81 -5.09
CA LYS A 49 10.51 -6.02 -4.30
C LYS A 49 11.26 -5.71 -3.00
N GLY A 50 10.52 -5.66 -1.89
CA GLY A 50 11.05 -5.28 -0.57
C GLY A 50 10.35 -4.06 0.03
N ASP A 51 9.53 -3.34 -0.75
CA ASP A 51 8.66 -2.29 -0.21
C ASP A 51 7.64 -2.88 0.76
N VAL A 52 7.56 -2.30 1.95
CA VAL A 52 6.56 -2.67 2.95
C VAL A 52 5.28 -1.90 2.64
N VAL A 53 4.31 -2.58 2.03
CA VAL A 53 3.02 -1.98 1.67
C VAL A 53 2.02 -2.16 2.79
N VAL A 54 1.28 -1.11 3.09
CA VAL A 54 0.17 -1.19 4.03
C VAL A 54 -1.06 -1.73 3.33
N THR A 55 -1.57 -2.85 3.82
CA THR A 55 -2.70 -3.58 3.24
C THR A 55 -4.01 -3.38 4.01
N ALA A 56 -3.94 -2.83 5.22
CA ALA A 56 -5.08 -2.65 6.11
C ALA A 56 -5.20 -1.19 6.54
N GLY A 57 -6.43 -0.66 6.50
CA GLY A 57 -6.71 0.69 7.00
C GLY A 57 -6.17 1.82 6.13
N VAL A 58 -5.84 1.57 4.85
CA VAL A 58 -5.33 2.59 3.90
C VAL A 58 -6.21 3.83 3.80
N ASN A 59 -7.53 3.67 3.96
CA ASN A 59 -8.49 4.77 3.95
C ASN A 59 -8.49 5.62 5.23
N ARG A 60 -7.83 5.16 6.32
CA ARG A 60 -7.66 5.92 7.56
C ARG A 60 -6.26 6.53 7.71
N LEU A 61 -5.32 6.17 6.84
CA LEU A 61 -3.94 6.64 6.89
C LEU A 61 -3.81 8.03 6.26
N ARG A 62 -2.80 8.78 6.73
CA ARG A 62 -2.49 10.13 6.26
C ARG A 62 -1.01 10.23 5.92
N GLU A 63 -0.64 11.18 5.07
CA GLU A 63 0.75 11.42 4.71
C GLU A 63 1.59 11.74 5.96
N ASN A 64 2.74 11.08 6.12
CA ASN A 64 3.61 11.16 7.30
C ASN A 64 2.98 10.63 8.61
N GLN A 65 1.90 9.86 8.52
CA GLN A 65 1.37 9.17 9.69
C GLN A 65 2.39 8.12 10.16
N LYS A 66 2.80 8.20 11.42
CA LYS A 66 3.54 7.10 12.06
C LYS A 66 2.62 5.89 12.13
N VAL A 67 3.01 4.84 11.43
CA VAL A 67 2.33 3.55 11.52
C VAL A 67 3.25 2.57 12.21
N ARG A 68 2.67 1.71 13.03
CA ARG A 68 3.33 0.48 13.42
C ARG A 68 2.92 -0.57 12.41
N VAL A 69 3.90 -1.18 11.76
CA VAL A 69 3.68 -2.41 11.02
C VAL A 69 3.21 -3.43 12.05
N ALA A 70 1.91 -3.69 12.10
CA ALA A 70 1.42 -4.89 12.73
C ALA A 70 1.85 -6.02 11.79
N GLU A 71 2.87 -6.78 12.17
CA GLU A 71 3.28 -7.97 11.43
C GLU A 71 2.06 -8.88 11.30
N GLY A 72 1.47 -8.90 10.11
CA GLY A 72 0.13 -9.40 9.90
C GLY A 72 -0.05 -10.00 8.51
N GLY A 73 0.33 -11.28 8.39
CA GLY A 73 0.00 -12.20 7.30
C GLY A 73 1.25 -12.62 6.52
N THR A 74 1.91 -13.75 6.78
CA THR A 74 1.41 -15.12 7.08
C THR A 74 2.51 -15.96 7.76
N PRO A 75 2.20 -16.96 8.61
CA PRO A 75 3.09 -18.10 8.87
C PRO A 75 3.20 -19.03 7.65
#